data_AF-A0A9X3UK57-F1
#
_entry.id   AF-A0A9X3UK57-F1
#
_cell.length_a   1.000
_cell.length_b   1.000
_cell.length_c   1.000
_cell.angle_alpha   90.00
_cell.angle_beta   90.00
_cell.angle_gamma   90.00
#
_symmetry.space_group_name_H-M   'P 1'
#
loop_
_entity.id
_entity.type
_entity.pdbx_description
1 polymer ?
#
loop_
_entity_poly.entity_id
_entity_poly.type
_entity_poly.pdbx_seq_one_letter_code
_entity_poly.pdbx_strand_id
1 'polypeptide(L)'
;MNRRTRHDGIKRAAFFVAAMLLLPLGKVAAESAFAIPQTTEIPAGPFIMGSDATEREMAYRLDEEAYGHSVTRERGWYDHEPRSTIDLPSFQIAKTPITNAQYAVFLEETGHTPPTVSRDVWEGYGLIHPFERAEPYIWNSTAAPGGRESHPVVMVSQRDARAYADWLSKKTGDVWRLPTEAEWEKAARGPQGLYFPWGNDFNAARLNSHDQGPFSTLPVGSYPSGASPYGLLDAAGQVFEWTSTPAGNNRHIVKGGSWDDKGCGVCRPAARHSRPDTIKHILVGFRLAREPS
;
A
#
# COMPACT_ATOMS: atom_id res chain seq x y z
N MET A 1 -72.76 61.59 -13.48
CA MET A 1 -72.22 61.15 -12.19
C MET A 1 -71.41 59.88 -12.44
N ASN A 2 -70.07 59.93 -12.26
CA ASN A 2 -69.11 58.85 -11.91
C ASN A 2 -69.35 57.40 -12.43
N ARG A 3 -68.43 56.59 -12.97
CA ARG A 3 -66.95 56.44 -13.01
C ARG A 3 -66.69 55.38 -14.12
N ARG A 4 -65.76 55.54 -15.07
CA ARG A 4 -64.35 55.08 -15.08
C ARG A 4 -64.05 53.65 -14.59
N THR A 5 -63.25 52.95 -15.42
CA THR A 5 -62.26 51.87 -15.15
C THR A 5 -62.81 50.46 -14.83
N ARG A 6 -62.23 49.32 -15.25
CA ARG A 6 -60.91 48.99 -15.84
C ARG A 6 -61.00 47.56 -16.44
N HIS A 7 -60.27 47.34 -17.54
CA HIS A 7 -59.75 46.03 -17.93
C HIS A 7 -58.81 45.52 -16.82
N ASP A 8 -58.95 44.25 -16.41
CA ASP A 8 -57.85 43.53 -15.74
C ASP A 8 -57.71 42.13 -16.37
N GLY A 9 -56.55 41.94 -17.00
CA GLY A 9 -56.12 40.68 -17.57
C GLY A 9 -55.69 39.70 -16.49
N ILE A 10 -56.12 38.45 -16.64
CA ILE A 10 -55.69 37.33 -15.82
C ILE A 10 -54.21 37.05 -16.15
N LYS A 11 -53.30 37.49 -15.30
CA LYS A 11 -51.90 37.07 -15.31
C LYS A 11 -51.80 35.71 -14.62
N ARG A 12 -51.40 34.68 -15.37
CA ARG A 12 -50.95 33.39 -14.82
C ARG A 12 -49.68 33.64 -13.99
N ALA A 13 -49.74 33.42 -12.68
CA ALA A 13 -48.55 33.36 -11.84
C ALA A 13 -47.84 32.02 -12.09
N ALA A 14 -46.65 32.07 -12.69
CA ALA A 14 -45.75 30.93 -12.74
C ALA A 14 -45.09 30.78 -11.36
N PHE A 15 -45.40 29.70 -10.64
CA PHE A 15 -44.64 29.27 -9.49
C PHE A 15 -43.31 28.69 -9.98
N PHE A 16 -42.22 29.47 -9.87
CA PHE A 16 -40.88 28.92 -9.92
C PHE A 16 -40.55 28.34 -8.54
N VAL A 17 -40.65 27.01 -8.41
CA VAL A 17 -40.01 26.30 -7.29
C VAL A 17 -38.53 26.24 -7.62
N ALA A 18 -37.74 27.12 -7.01
CA ALA A 18 -36.29 26.96 -6.98
C ALA A 18 -35.99 25.75 -6.08
N ALA A 19 -35.76 24.59 -6.69
CA ALA A 19 -35.19 23.44 -6.00
C ALA A 19 -33.73 23.76 -5.69
N MET A 20 -33.49 24.33 -4.52
CA MET A 20 -32.16 24.48 -3.96
C MET A 20 -31.69 23.08 -3.55
N LEU A 21 -30.92 22.43 -4.42
CA LEU A 21 -30.20 21.19 -4.12
C LEU A 21 -29.20 21.48 -3.00
N LEU A 22 -29.64 21.32 -1.76
CA LEU A 22 -28.78 21.15 -0.60
C LEU A 22 -28.09 19.79 -0.73
N LEU A 23 -26.95 19.77 -1.41
CA LEU A 23 -25.98 18.71 -1.21
C LEU A 23 -25.55 18.75 0.27
N PRO A 24 -25.53 17.63 0.99
CA PRO A 24 -25.10 17.63 2.38
C PRO A 24 -23.58 17.85 2.41
N LEU A 25 -23.17 19.12 2.54
CA LEU A 25 -21.78 19.56 2.69
C LEU A 25 -21.02 18.79 3.81
N GLY A 26 -21.74 18.17 4.75
CA GLY A 26 -21.16 17.40 5.86
C GLY A 26 -20.77 15.94 5.54
N LYS A 27 -21.36 15.28 4.54
CA LYS A 27 -20.99 13.88 4.20
C LYS A 27 -19.73 13.83 3.34
N VAL A 28 -19.68 14.68 2.32
CA VAL A 28 -18.57 14.75 1.36
C VAL A 28 -17.25 15.17 2.02
N ALA A 29 -17.28 16.07 3.01
CA ALA A 29 -16.07 16.51 3.71
C ALA A 29 -15.55 15.48 4.74
N ALA A 30 -16.43 14.64 5.30
CA ALA A 30 -16.06 13.57 6.21
C ALA A 30 -15.56 12.32 5.45
N GLU A 31 -16.17 12.01 4.30
CA GLU A 31 -15.71 10.96 3.37
C GLU A 31 -14.38 11.33 2.71
N SER A 32 -14.11 12.62 2.45
CA SER A 32 -12.83 13.07 1.86
C SER A 32 -11.63 12.98 2.81
N ALA A 33 -11.85 13.08 4.13
CA ALA A 33 -10.79 12.95 5.13
C ALA A 33 -10.31 11.51 5.30
N PHE A 34 -11.15 10.51 4.97
CA PHE A 34 -10.81 9.09 5.09
C PHE A 34 -9.84 8.61 4.00
N ALA A 35 -9.79 9.32 2.86
CA ALA A 35 -8.97 8.96 1.71
C ALA A 35 -7.48 9.30 1.87
N ILE A 36 -7.13 10.26 2.73
CA ILE A 36 -5.75 10.75 2.88
C ILE A 36 -5.04 9.89 3.95
N PRO A 37 -3.96 9.17 3.62
CA PRO A 37 -3.25 8.36 4.59
C PRO A 37 -2.50 9.22 5.61
N GLN A 38 -2.52 8.82 6.87
CA GLN A 38 -1.64 9.39 7.89
C GLN A 38 -0.18 9.11 7.51
N THR A 39 0.68 10.12 7.62
CA THR A 39 2.10 10.02 7.30
C THR A 39 2.96 10.03 8.56
N THR A 40 4.18 9.51 8.43
CA THR A 40 5.28 9.81 9.34
C THR A 40 6.38 10.56 8.59
N GLU A 41 7.12 11.39 9.30
CA GLU A 41 8.23 12.16 8.76
C GLU A 41 9.53 11.35 8.83
N ILE A 42 10.24 11.29 7.71
CA ILE A 42 11.56 10.68 7.62
C ILE A 42 12.57 11.81 7.46
N PRO A 43 13.47 12.02 8.45
CA PRO A 43 14.40 13.14 8.42
C PRO A 43 15.42 12.99 7.29
N ALA A 44 15.92 14.12 6.80
CA ALA A 44 17.05 14.14 5.86
C ALA A 44 18.29 13.51 6.49
N GLY A 45 19.19 12.98 5.66
CA GLY A 45 20.50 12.50 6.08
C GLY A 45 20.81 11.05 5.69
N PRO A 46 21.99 10.58 6.06
CA PRO A 46 22.50 9.27 5.67
C PRO A 46 21.77 8.12 6.36
N PHE A 47 21.66 6.99 5.66
CA PHE A 47 21.32 5.70 6.24
C PHE A 47 22.10 4.57 5.56
N ILE A 48 22.18 3.43 6.24
CA ILE A 48 22.76 2.20 5.69
C ILE A 48 21.67 1.44 4.91
N MET A 49 21.82 1.37 3.59
CA MET A 49 21.01 0.53 2.70
C MET A 49 21.72 -0.81 2.45
N GLY A 50 20.95 -1.87 2.21
CA GLY A 50 21.42 -3.22 1.90
C GLY A 50 21.94 -3.98 3.11
N SER A 51 22.47 -5.18 2.90
CA SER A 51 22.88 -6.08 3.99
C SER A 51 24.37 -6.40 3.94
N ASP A 52 24.95 -6.70 5.10
CA ASP A 52 26.29 -7.31 5.16
C ASP A 52 26.20 -8.84 5.16
N ALA A 53 27.35 -9.51 5.20
CA ALA A 53 27.40 -10.97 5.21
C ALA A 53 26.75 -11.58 6.46
N THR A 54 26.80 -10.89 7.60
CA THR A 54 26.22 -11.38 8.86
C THR A 54 24.70 -11.33 8.81
N GLU A 55 24.12 -10.24 8.31
CA GLU A 55 22.68 -10.11 8.11
C GLU A 55 22.15 -11.16 7.11
N ARG A 56 22.85 -11.37 5.98
CA ARG A 56 22.43 -12.39 4.99
C ARG A 56 22.50 -13.80 5.55
N GLU A 57 23.56 -14.12 6.29
CA GLU A 57 23.70 -15.43 6.92
C GLU A 57 22.58 -15.70 7.93
N MET A 58 22.21 -14.68 8.73
CA MET A 58 21.06 -14.76 9.63
C MET A 58 19.76 -15.02 8.85
N ALA A 59 19.55 -14.30 7.74
CA ALA A 59 18.37 -14.47 6.90
C ALA A 59 18.26 -15.88 6.30
N TYR A 60 19.36 -16.44 5.79
CA TYR A 60 19.36 -17.81 5.29
C TYR A 60 19.06 -18.84 6.38
N ARG A 61 19.58 -18.65 7.60
CA ARG A 61 19.29 -19.55 8.72
C ARG A 61 17.83 -19.52 9.13
N LEU A 62 17.22 -18.33 9.19
CA LEU A 62 15.79 -18.19 9.49
C LEU A 62 14.93 -18.97 8.48
N ASP A 63 15.23 -18.82 7.19
CA ASP A 63 14.52 -19.55 6.15
C ASP A 63 14.78 -21.07 6.24
N GLU A 64 16.03 -21.48 6.42
CA GLU A 64 16.42 -22.90 6.51
C GLU A 64 15.74 -23.60 7.69
N GLU A 65 15.67 -22.95 8.84
CA GLU A 65 14.97 -23.45 10.02
C GLU A 65 13.46 -23.55 9.77
N ALA A 66 12.86 -22.53 9.15
CA ALA A 66 11.41 -22.47 8.95
C ALA A 66 10.91 -23.40 7.82
N TYR A 67 11.69 -23.56 6.75
CA TYR A 67 11.34 -24.41 5.61
C TYR A 67 11.89 -25.83 5.71
N GLY A 68 12.93 -26.07 6.51
CA GLY A 68 13.62 -27.36 6.59
C GLY A 68 14.48 -27.68 5.37
N HIS A 69 14.86 -26.67 4.56
CA HIS A 69 15.69 -26.83 3.36
C HIS A 69 16.46 -25.55 3.00
N SER A 70 17.54 -25.68 2.22
CA SER A 70 18.47 -24.59 1.82
C SER A 70 18.16 -23.90 0.48
N VAL A 71 16.95 -24.07 -0.07
CA VAL A 71 16.59 -23.55 -1.40
C VAL A 71 16.80 -22.05 -1.55
N THR A 72 16.52 -21.24 -0.51
CA THR A 72 16.71 -19.78 -0.58
C THR A 72 18.19 -19.41 -0.70
N ARG A 73 19.07 -20.13 0.01
CA ARG A 73 20.54 -20.01 -0.09
C ARG A 73 21.08 -20.48 -1.42
N GLU A 74 20.67 -21.67 -1.87
CA GLU A 74 21.11 -22.23 -3.17
C GLU A 74 20.74 -21.32 -4.34
N ARG A 75 19.63 -20.58 -4.22
CA ARG A 75 19.18 -19.61 -5.22
C ARG A 75 19.71 -18.19 -5.00
N GLY A 76 20.53 -17.96 -3.97
CA GLY A 76 21.14 -16.66 -3.69
C GLY A 76 20.13 -15.54 -3.47
N TRP A 77 19.01 -15.82 -2.78
CA TRP A 77 17.90 -14.86 -2.61
C TRP A 77 18.33 -13.52 -2.00
N TYR A 78 19.36 -13.54 -1.15
CA TYR A 78 19.84 -12.36 -0.44
C TYR A 78 21.18 -11.83 -0.98
N ASP A 79 21.76 -12.46 -2.01
CA ASP A 79 23.10 -12.13 -2.50
C ASP A 79 23.16 -10.77 -3.21
N HIS A 80 22.01 -10.27 -3.67
CA HIS A 80 21.88 -9.02 -4.42
C HIS A 80 21.38 -7.85 -3.55
N GLU A 81 21.87 -7.76 -2.32
CA GLU A 81 21.55 -6.72 -1.34
C GLU A 81 22.77 -5.81 -1.08
N PRO A 82 23.23 -5.02 -2.07
CA PRO A 82 24.48 -4.27 -1.97
C PRO A 82 24.42 -3.25 -0.83
N ARG A 83 25.40 -3.33 0.08
CA ARG A 83 25.48 -2.43 1.22
C ARG A 83 26.15 -1.11 0.84
N SER A 84 25.48 0.01 1.10
CA SER A 84 26.07 1.34 0.95
C SER A 84 25.45 2.34 1.92
N THR A 85 26.15 3.44 2.18
CA THR A 85 25.56 4.59 2.86
C THR A 85 24.96 5.52 1.80
N ILE A 86 23.67 5.81 1.93
CA ILE A 86 22.94 6.68 1.01
C ILE A 86 22.41 7.86 1.81
N ASP A 87 22.64 9.08 1.31
CA ASP A 87 22.02 10.29 1.83
C ASP A 87 20.70 10.54 1.08
N LEU A 88 19.62 10.76 1.84
CA LEU A 88 18.30 11.06 1.30
C LEU A 88 17.77 12.37 1.89
N PRO A 89 17.08 13.21 1.10
CA PRO A 89 16.35 14.35 1.63
C PRO A 89 15.27 13.89 2.62
N SER A 90 14.69 14.83 3.36
CA SER A 90 13.51 14.56 4.16
C SER A 90 12.31 14.29 3.26
N PHE A 91 11.44 13.38 3.67
CA PHE A 91 10.18 13.11 2.99
C PHE A 91 9.18 12.59 4.01
N GLN A 92 7.91 12.54 3.63
CA GLN A 92 6.88 11.89 4.41
C GLN A 92 6.48 10.58 3.74
N ILE A 93 6.06 9.60 4.53
CA ILE A 93 5.58 8.32 4.01
C ILE A 93 4.36 7.86 4.79
N ALA A 94 3.39 7.27 4.10
CA ALA A 94 2.20 6.70 4.71
C ALA A 94 2.61 5.69 5.81
N LYS A 95 2.08 5.91 7.02
CA LYS A 95 2.45 5.16 8.23
C LYS A 95 2.15 3.67 8.09
N THR A 96 1.11 3.34 7.34
CA THR A 96 0.66 2.00 6.99
C THR A 96 0.49 1.86 5.47
N PRO A 97 0.37 0.63 4.93
CA PRO A 97 -0.11 0.42 3.56
C PRO A 97 -1.46 1.11 3.30
N ILE A 98 -1.73 1.43 2.04
CA ILE A 98 -3.04 1.95 1.61
C ILE A 98 -4.09 0.88 1.88
N THR A 99 -5.19 1.29 2.51
CA THR A 99 -6.28 0.38 2.88
C THR A 99 -7.27 0.20 1.76
N ASN A 100 -8.06 -0.89 1.83
CA ASN A 100 -9.16 -1.11 0.91
C ASN A 100 -10.18 0.05 0.91
N ALA A 101 -10.53 0.61 2.07
CA ALA A 101 -11.45 1.74 2.13
C ALA A 101 -10.89 3.02 1.51
N GLN A 102 -9.59 3.30 1.69
CA GLN A 102 -8.93 4.41 0.99
C GLN A 102 -8.92 4.22 -0.53
N TYR A 103 -8.69 2.98 -0.99
CA TYR A 103 -8.69 2.65 -2.41
C TYR A 103 -10.09 2.69 -3.04
N ALA A 104 -11.14 2.34 -2.28
CA ALA A 104 -12.52 2.41 -2.74
C ALA A 104 -12.93 3.84 -3.12
N VAL A 105 -12.52 4.86 -2.35
CA VAL A 105 -12.77 6.27 -2.70
C VAL A 105 -12.15 6.64 -4.05
N PHE A 106 -10.94 6.14 -4.34
CA PHE A 106 -10.31 6.33 -5.64
C PHE A 106 -11.14 5.69 -6.77
N LEU A 107 -11.63 4.47 -6.58
CA LEU A 107 -12.47 3.81 -7.59
C LEU A 107 -13.77 4.57 -7.86
N GLU A 108 -14.43 5.03 -6.79
CA GLU A 108 -15.69 5.78 -6.88
C GLU A 108 -15.53 7.11 -7.62
N GLU A 109 -14.44 7.83 -7.36
CA GLU A 109 -14.21 9.16 -7.96
C GLU A 109 -13.67 9.11 -9.39
N THR A 110 -13.00 8.02 -9.78
CA THR A 110 -12.29 7.95 -11.07
C THR A 110 -12.89 6.96 -12.07
N GLY A 111 -13.70 6.01 -11.60
CA GLY A 111 -14.14 4.88 -12.41
C GLY A 111 -13.00 3.94 -12.81
N HIS A 112 -11.86 3.97 -12.10
CA HIS A 112 -10.74 3.05 -12.35
C HIS A 112 -11.18 1.59 -12.17
N THR A 113 -10.50 0.66 -12.84
CA THR A 113 -10.87 -0.76 -12.77
C THR A 113 -10.62 -1.31 -11.36
N PRO A 114 -11.61 -1.98 -10.73
CA PRO A 114 -11.42 -2.57 -9.41
C PRO A 114 -10.28 -3.63 -9.36
N PRO A 115 -9.71 -3.91 -8.18
CA PRO A 115 -8.77 -5.01 -7.96
C PRO A 115 -9.42 -6.37 -8.27
N THR A 116 -9.23 -6.84 -9.50
CA THR A 116 -9.77 -8.10 -10.00
C THR A 116 -8.82 -8.76 -10.98
N VAL A 117 -8.98 -10.06 -11.17
CA VAL A 117 -8.24 -10.91 -12.10
C VAL A 117 -9.15 -12.06 -12.58
N SER A 118 -9.03 -12.47 -13.83
CA SER A 118 -9.69 -13.70 -14.30
C SER A 118 -8.86 -14.93 -13.92
N ARG A 119 -9.51 -16.11 -13.90
CA ARG A 119 -8.83 -17.39 -13.68
C ARG A 119 -7.68 -17.61 -14.66
N ASP A 120 -7.93 -17.46 -15.95
CA ASP A 120 -6.92 -17.66 -16.99
C ASP A 120 -5.69 -16.76 -16.81
N VAL A 121 -5.91 -15.49 -16.42
CA VAL A 121 -4.81 -14.54 -16.17
C VAL A 121 -4.03 -14.94 -14.93
N TRP A 122 -4.71 -15.34 -13.86
CA TRP A 122 -4.07 -15.77 -12.62
C TRP A 122 -3.24 -17.05 -12.82
N GLU A 123 -3.81 -18.06 -13.48
CA GLU A 123 -3.11 -19.30 -13.81
C GLU A 123 -1.93 -19.03 -14.76
N GLY A 124 -2.09 -18.09 -15.69
CA GLY A 124 -1.03 -17.62 -16.56
C GLY A 124 0.15 -16.94 -15.84
N TYR A 125 -0.01 -16.47 -14.60
CA TYR A 125 1.10 -15.95 -13.80
C TYR A 125 2.05 -17.05 -13.29
N GLY A 126 1.61 -18.31 -13.23
CA GLY A 126 2.42 -19.42 -12.71
C GLY A 126 2.75 -19.30 -11.22
N LEU A 127 1.84 -18.72 -10.44
CA LEU A 127 1.99 -18.58 -8.98
C LEU A 127 1.79 -19.93 -8.29
N ILE A 128 2.38 -20.09 -7.10
CA ILE A 128 2.15 -21.26 -6.25
C ILE A 128 0.73 -21.30 -5.67
N HIS A 129 0.05 -20.15 -5.64
CA HIS A 129 -1.30 -20.01 -5.11
C HIS A 129 -2.33 -20.37 -6.18
N PRO A 130 -3.23 -21.33 -5.95
CA PRO A 130 -4.33 -21.60 -6.87
C PRO A 130 -5.31 -20.42 -6.90
N PHE A 131 -6.11 -20.30 -7.96
CA PHE A 131 -7.02 -19.15 -8.16
C PHE A 131 -8.00 -18.94 -6.99
N GLU A 132 -8.41 -20.03 -6.34
CA GLU A 132 -9.33 -20.02 -5.19
C GLU A 132 -8.76 -19.23 -4.00
N ARG A 133 -7.42 -19.13 -3.89
CA ARG A 133 -6.77 -18.26 -2.90
C ARG A 133 -6.95 -16.77 -3.20
N ALA A 134 -7.22 -16.40 -4.45
CA ALA A 134 -7.46 -15.02 -4.87
C ALA A 134 -8.91 -14.57 -4.67
N GLU A 135 -9.89 -15.48 -4.69
CA GLU A 135 -11.31 -15.16 -4.61
C GLU A 135 -11.68 -14.23 -3.44
N PRO A 136 -11.15 -14.38 -2.21
CA PRO A 136 -11.47 -13.48 -1.08
C PRO A 136 -10.95 -12.04 -1.26
N TYR A 137 -10.07 -11.80 -2.22
CA TYR A 137 -9.42 -10.53 -2.48
C TYR A 137 -9.92 -9.87 -3.78
N ILE A 138 -10.79 -10.54 -4.55
CA ILE A 138 -11.35 -10.01 -5.80
C ILE A 138 -12.51 -9.07 -5.47
N TRP A 139 -12.49 -7.89 -6.08
CA TRP A 139 -13.53 -6.89 -5.97
C TRP A 139 -14.57 -7.11 -7.08
N ASN A 140 -15.83 -7.29 -6.69
CA ASN A 140 -16.97 -7.46 -7.61
C ASN A 140 -17.69 -6.14 -7.94
N SER A 141 -17.29 -5.05 -7.30
CA SER A 141 -17.78 -3.69 -7.53
C SER A 141 -16.70 -2.69 -7.12
N THR A 142 -17.02 -1.39 -7.02
CA THR A 142 -16.13 -0.38 -6.43
C THR A 142 -15.99 -0.51 -4.91
N ALA A 143 -16.83 -1.32 -4.27
CA ALA A 143 -16.71 -1.63 -2.85
C ALA A 143 -15.71 -2.78 -2.62
N ALA A 144 -14.91 -2.64 -1.57
CA ALA A 144 -13.98 -3.67 -1.13
C ALA A 144 -14.71 -4.96 -0.71
N PRO A 145 -14.03 -6.12 -0.72
CA PRO A 145 -14.54 -7.33 -0.10
C PRO A 145 -14.94 -7.05 1.36
N GLY A 146 -16.16 -7.43 1.72
CA GLY A 146 -16.76 -7.04 3.00
C GLY A 146 -15.94 -7.49 4.21
N GLY A 147 -15.84 -6.60 5.21
CA GLY A 147 -15.09 -6.87 6.45
C GLY A 147 -13.57 -6.70 6.32
N ARG A 148 -13.09 -6.18 5.18
CA ARG A 148 -11.66 -5.94 4.92
C ARG A 148 -11.34 -4.47 4.69
N GLU A 149 -12.24 -3.56 5.06
CA GLU A 149 -12.14 -2.13 4.79
C GLU A 149 -10.83 -1.52 5.32
N SER A 150 -10.38 -1.97 6.50
CA SER A 150 -9.13 -1.54 7.15
C SER A 150 -7.91 -2.39 6.80
N HIS A 151 -8.04 -3.42 5.97
CA HIS A 151 -6.92 -4.24 5.51
C HIS A 151 -6.17 -3.54 4.38
N PRO A 152 -4.90 -3.87 4.14
CA PRO A 152 -4.17 -3.36 2.98
C PRO A 152 -4.89 -3.75 1.68
N VAL A 153 -4.97 -2.83 0.73
CA VAL A 153 -5.37 -3.16 -0.64
C VAL A 153 -4.30 -4.01 -1.29
N VAL A 154 -4.72 -5.14 -1.87
CA VAL A 154 -3.90 -6.07 -2.64
C VAL A 154 -4.57 -6.29 -4.00
N MET A 155 -4.06 -7.21 -4.83
CA MET A 155 -4.61 -7.43 -6.18
C MET A 155 -4.53 -6.17 -7.08
N VAL A 156 -3.58 -5.29 -6.78
CA VAL A 156 -3.29 -4.08 -7.53
C VAL A 156 -1.92 -4.21 -8.19
N SER A 157 -1.86 -3.84 -9.46
CA SER A 157 -0.60 -3.78 -10.19
C SER A 157 0.19 -2.54 -9.80
N GLN A 158 1.45 -2.49 -10.17
CA GLN A 158 2.28 -1.32 -9.92
C GLN A 158 1.79 -0.10 -10.72
N ARG A 159 1.14 -0.32 -11.88
CA ARG A 159 0.43 0.71 -12.65
C ARG A 159 -0.79 1.26 -11.91
N ASP A 160 -1.57 0.39 -11.27
CA ASP A 160 -2.73 0.80 -10.47
C ASP A 160 -2.29 1.66 -9.27
N ALA A 161 -1.21 1.25 -8.59
CA ALA A 161 -0.67 2.00 -7.46
C ALA A 161 -0.17 3.41 -7.85
N ARG A 162 0.43 3.57 -9.04
CA ARG A 162 0.77 4.90 -9.58
C ARG A 162 -0.47 5.72 -9.92
N ALA A 163 -1.47 5.13 -10.56
CA ALA A 163 -2.71 5.83 -10.88
C ALA A 163 -3.42 6.36 -9.61
N TYR A 164 -3.40 5.58 -8.53
CA TYR A 164 -3.87 6.01 -7.22
C TYR A 164 -3.06 7.20 -6.68
N ALA A 165 -1.73 7.15 -6.77
CA ALA A 165 -0.86 8.25 -6.33
C ALA A 165 -1.10 9.54 -7.13
N ASP A 166 -1.27 9.44 -8.45
CA ASP A 166 -1.56 10.57 -9.34
C ASP A 166 -2.93 11.20 -9.01
N TRP A 167 -3.94 10.38 -8.72
CA TRP A 167 -5.25 10.86 -8.26
C TRP A 167 -5.14 11.56 -6.92
N LEU A 168 -4.45 10.97 -5.94
CA LEU A 168 -4.31 11.55 -4.62
C LEU A 168 -3.55 12.89 -4.67
N SER A 169 -2.55 13.00 -5.55
CA SER A 169 -1.84 14.24 -5.82
C SER A 169 -2.79 15.33 -6.32
N LYS A 170 -3.62 15.03 -7.32
CA LYS A 170 -4.63 15.98 -7.83
C LYS A 170 -5.68 16.35 -6.77
N LYS A 171 -6.08 15.40 -5.93
CA LYS A 171 -7.09 15.58 -4.89
C LYS A 171 -6.62 16.49 -3.76
N THR A 172 -5.35 16.35 -3.37
CA THR A 172 -4.79 17.03 -2.18
C THR A 172 -4.01 18.29 -2.52
N GLY A 173 -3.48 18.40 -3.74
CA GLY A 173 -2.53 19.44 -4.13
C GLY A 173 -1.08 19.16 -3.72
N ASP A 174 -0.84 18.10 -2.95
CA ASP A 174 0.50 17.62 -2.60
C ASP A 174 1.06 16.68 -3.68
N VAL A 175 2.37 16.47 -3.69
CA VAL A 175 3.01 15.45 -4.55
C VAL A 175 3.06 14.11 -3.84
N TRP A 176 2.16 13.21 -4.22
CA TRP A 176 2.12 11.81 -3.77
C TRP A 176 2.68 10.87 -4.83
N ARG A 177 3.49 9.90 -4.40
CA ARG A 177 4.12 8.92 -5.30
C ARG A 177 4.42 7.61 -4.58
N LEU A 178 4.70 6.56 -5.34
CA LEU A 178 5.33 5.36 -4.76
C LEU A 178 6.72 5.75 -4.20
N PRO A 179 7.09 5.26 -3.01
CA PRO A 179 8.45 5.45 -2.51
C PRO A 179 9.44 4.77 -3.46
N THR A 180 10.64 5.33 -3.58
CA THR A 180 11.78 4.57 -4.08
C THR A 180 12.11 3.45 -3.09
N GLU A 181 12.83 2.43 -3.54
CA GLU A 181 13.31 1.38 -2.66
C GLU A 181 14.15 1.94 -1.49
N ALA A 182 15.03 2.92 -1.77
CA ALA A 182 15.89 3.50 -0.74
C ALA A 182 15.08 4.27 0.31
N GLU A 183 14.05 5.02 -0.11
CA GLU A 183 13.14 5.70 0.81
C GLU A 183 12.35 4.71 1.67
N TRP A 184 11.80 3.65 1.06
CA TRP A 184 11.08 2.61 1.78
C TRP A 184 11.99 1.94 2.82
N GLU A 185 13.21 1.57 2.42
CA GLU A 185 14.15 0.89 3.29
C GLU A 185 14.62 1.78 4.45
N LYS A 186 14.96 3.05 4.19
CA LYS A 186 15.30 4.02 5.24
C LYS A 186 14.15 4.14 6.24
N ALA A 187 12.92 4.29 5.75
CA ALA A 187 11.74 4.44 6.60
C ALA A 187 11.48 3.20 7.47
N ALA A 188 11.79 2.01 6.95
CA ALA A 188 11.60 0.74 7.63
C ALA A 188 12.69 0.43 8.67
N ARG A 189 13.97 0.79 8.43
CA ARG A 189 15.10 0.32 9.27
C ARG A 189 15.90 1.40 10.00
N GLY A 190 15.63 2.68 9.73
CA GLY A 190 16.36 3.78 10.35
C GLY A 190 17.79 3.96 9.84
N PRO A 191 18.54 4.93 10.40
CA PRO A 191 19.86 5.30 9.91
C PRO A 191 20.90 4.19 10.11
N GLN A 192 20.73 3.38 11.16
CA GLN A 192 21.70 2.37 11.58
C GLN A 192 21.59 1.04 10.84
N GLY A 193 20.65 0.91 9.90
CA GLY A 193 20.51 -0.31 9.12
C GLY A 193 20.05 -1.50 9.96
N LEU A 194 19.01 -1.36 10.79
CA LEU A 194 18.48 -2.48 11.58
C LEU A 194 18.03 -3.64 10.67
N TYR A 195 18.16 -4.89 11.12
CA TYR A 195 17.78 -6.06 10.32
C TYR A 195 16.26 -6.21 10.18
N PHE A 196 15.53 -5.80 11.22
CA PHE A 196 14.08 -5.68 11.25
C PHE A 196 13.70 -4.28 11.76
N PRO A 197 12.47 -3.80 11.51
CA PRO A 197 12.06 -2.47 11.97
C PRO A 197 12.26 -2.23 13.48
N TRP A 198 12.12 -3.27 14.28
CA TRP A 198 12.23 -3.21 15.74
C TRP A 198 13.62 -3.55 16.31
N GLY A 199 14.59 -3.96 15.49
CA GLY A 199 15.91 -4.38 15.97
C GLY A 199 16.56 -5.47 15.12
N ASN A 200 17.61 -6.10 15.66
CA ASN A 200 18.40 -7.09 14.94
C ASN A 200 18.02 -8.54 15.24
N ASP A 201 17.17 -8.76 16.24
CA ASP A 201 16.67 -10.07 16.62
C ASP A 201 15.29 -10.30 16.01
N PHE A 202 15.14 -11.40 15.28
CA PHE A 202 13.85 -11.80 14.72
C PHE A 202 12.85 -12.11 15.84
N ASN A 203 11.61 -11.67 15.64
CA ASN A 203 10.52 -11.94 16.57
C ASN A 203 9.20 -12.08 15.80
N ALA A 204 8.71 -13.31 15.68
CA ALA A 204 7.49 -13.64 14.96
C ALA A 204 6.21 -13.00 15.55
N ALA A 205 6.25 -12.48 16.78
CA ALA A 205 5.12 -11.78 17.40
C ALA A 205 5.03 -10.28 17.05
N ARG A 206 5.94 -9.75 16.22
CA ARG A 206 6.00 -8.33 15.84
C ARG A 206 5.58 -8.05 14.40
N LEU A 207 5.11 -9.06 13.68
CA LEU A 207 4.68 -8.93 12.28
C LEU A 207 3.57 -9.92 11.94
N ASN A 208 2.82 -9.62 10.90
CA ASN A 208 1.94 -10.60 10.26
C ASN A 208 2.77 -11.43 9.26
N SER A 209 2.99 -12.70 9.55
CA SER A 209 3.72 -13.65 8.70
C SER A 209 3.07 -15.03 8.78
N HIS A 210 3.55 -15.98 7.99
CA HIS A 210 3.03 -17.35 8.07
C HIS A 210 3.38 -17.99 9.41
N ASP A 211 4.45 -17.55 10.09
CA ASP A 211 4.94 -18.18 11.33
C ASP A 211 3.92 -18.18 12.48
N GLN A 212 3.04 -17.18 12.54
CA GLN A 212 1.99 -17.06 13.56
C GLN A 212 0.57 -16.98 12.99
N GLY A 213 0.45 -17.01 11.65
CA GLY A 213 -0.82 -16.74 10.99
C GLY A 213 -1.23 -15.25 11.07
N PRO A 214 -2.47 -14.91 10.67
CA PRO A 214 -3.61 -15.80 10.44
C PRO A 214 -3.71 -16.39 9.02
N PHE A 215 -2.62 -16.40 8.24
CA PHE A 215 -2.60 -16.84 6.84
C PHE A 215 -3.52 -16.00 5.95
N SER A 216 -3.64 -14.71 6.29
CA SER A 216 -4.36 -13.69 5.54
C SER A 216 -3.88 -12.31 5.97
N THR A 217 -4.29 -11.28 5.24
CA THR A 217 -4.06 -9.90 5.70
C THR A 217 -4.84 -9.60 6.98
N LEU A 218 -4.33 -8.68 7.79
CA LEU A 218 -5.00 -8.12 8.96
C LEU A 218 -5.29 -6.63 8.73
N PRO A 219 -6.13 -5.99 9.57
CA PRO A 219 -6.21 -4.54 9.61
C PRO A 219 -4.82 -3.93 9.75
N VAL A 220 -4.54 -2.86 9.00
CA VAL A 220 -3.24 -2.20 9.05
C VAL A 220 -2.91 -1.74 10.47
N GLY A 221 -1.63 -1.83 10.85
CA GLY A 221 -1.16 -1.45 12.17
C GLY A 221 -1.52 -2.42 13.30
N SER A 222 -1.94 -3.65 12.98
CA SER A 222 -2.24 -4.68 13.99
C SER A 222 -1.04 -5.07 14.86
N TYR A 223 0.18 -4.75 14.42
CA TYR A 223 1.43 -5.01 15.14
C TYR A 223 2.15 -3.70 15.52
N PRO A 224 1.67 -2.96 16.54
CA PRO A 224 2.30 -1.71 16.95
C PRO A 224 3.72 -1.91 17.51
N SER A 225 4.02 -3.07 18.10
CA SER A 225 5.38 -3.45 18.51
C SER A 225 6.32 -3.74 17.34
N GLY A 226 5.79 -3.84 16.11
CA GLY A 226 6.55 -3.99 14.88
C GLY A 226 7.01 -2.67 14.25
N ALA A 227 6.75 -1.54 14.93
CA ALA A 227 7.08 -0.22 14.39
C ALA A 227 8.58 -0.02 14.14
N SER A 228 8.90 0.71 13.07
CA SER A 228 10.26 1.19 12.81
C SER A 228 10.69 2.29 13.79
N PRO A 229 11.97 2.72 13.79
CA PRO A 229 12.42 3.85 14.60
C PRO A 229 11.70 5.17 14.29
N TYR A 230 11.08 5.28 13.12
CA TYR A 230 10.27 6.43 12.70
C TYR A 230 8.77 6.21 12.87
N GLY A 231 8.36 5.12 13.54
CA GLY A 231 6.95 4.78 13.76
C GLY A 231 6.23 4.22 12.54
N LEU A 232 6.96 3.81 11.49
CA LEU A 232 6.39 3.13 10.32
C LEU A 232 5.88 1.75 10.74
N LEU A 233 4.64 1.40 10.36
CA LEU A 233 4.01 0.12 10.68
C LEU A 233 3.98 -0.79 9.45
N ASP A 234 3.86 -2.10 9.71
CA ASP A 234 3.72 -3.16 8.70
C ASP A 234 4.85 -3.17 7.65
N ALA A 235 6.06 -2.71 8.02
CA ALA A 235 7.24 -2.68 7.16
C ALA A 235 8.11 -3.96 7.26
N ALA A 236 7.51 -5.03 7.78
CA ALA A 236 7.99 -6.41 7.76
C ALA A 236 6.76 -7.31 7.82
N GLY A 237 6.64 -8.25 6.88
CA GLY A 237 5.43 -9.05 6.69
C GLY A 237 4.24 -8.24 6.17
N GLN A 238 3.04 -8.70 6.52
CA GLN A 238 1.76 -8.18 6.09
C GLN A 238 1.52 -8.26 4.58
N VAL A 239 2.15 -7.42 3.75
CA VAL A 239 2.10 -7.50 2.29
C VAL A 239 3.41 -6.96 1.72
N PHE A 240 3.86 -7.54 0.61
CA PHE A 240 4.89 -6.91 -0.20
C PHE A 240 4.38 -5.57 -0.70
N GLU A 241 5.26 -4.60 -0.86
CA GLU A 241 4.87 -3.26 -1.27
C GLU A 241 5.60 -2.79 -2.51
N TRP A 242 4.82 -2.32 -3.49
CA TRP A 242 5.35 -1.69 -4.69
C TRP A 242 6.20 -0.47 -4.37
N THR A 243 7.34 -0.37 -5.06
CA THR A 243 8.17 0.84 -5.11
C THR A 243 8.18 1.42 -6.53
N SER A 244 8.71 2.64 -6.67
CA SER A 244 8.98 3.26 -7.98
C SER A 244 10.30 2.76 -8.60
N THR A 245 11.13 2.01 -7.87
CA THR A 245 12.46 1.59 -8.35
C THR A 245 12.34 0.49 -9.41
N PRO A 246 12.83 0.72 -10.65
CA PRO A 246 12.80 -0.28 -11.71
C PRO A 246 13.82 -1.40 -11.45
N ALA A 247 13.48 -2.62 -11.85
CA ALA A 247 14.36 -3.79 -11.80
C ALA A 247 14.69 -4.35 -13.21
N GLY A 248 14.43 -3.55 -14.25
CA GLY A 248 14.55 -3.95 -15.66
C GLY A 248 13.38 -4.81 -16.16
N ASN A 249 13.29 -5.04 -17.47
CA ASN A 249 12.30 -5.92 -18.10
C ASN A 249 10.84 -5.68 -17.68
N ASN A 250 10.42 -4.41 -17.59
CA ASN A 250 9.09 -4.00 -17.09
C ASN A 250 8.77 -4.51 -15.68
N ARG A 251 9.78 -4.61 -14.81
CA ARG A 251 9.64 -5.00 -13.41
C ARG A 251 9.98 -3.85 -12.49
N HIS A 252 9.37 -3.88 -11.31
CA HIS A 252 9.68 -2.96 -10.22
C HIS A 252 10.02 -3.75 -8.96
N ILE A 253 10.79 -3.12 -8.08
CA ILE A 253 11.12 -3.67 -6.78
C ILE A 253 9.87 -3.67 -5.89
N VAL A 254 9.67 -4.77 -5.18
CA VAL A 254 8.75 -4.88 -4.04
C VAL A 254 9.54 -5.20 -2.77
N LYS A 255 9.06 -4.71 -1.63
CA LYS A 255 9.74 -4.78 -0.33
C LYS A 255 8.82 -5.33 0.76
N GLY A 256 9.39 -5.78 1.87
CA GLY A 256 8.67 -6.02 3.12
C GLY A 256 8.28 -7.47 3.44
N GLY A 257 8.19 -8.38 2.46
CA GLY A 257 7.62 -9.71 2.72
C GLY A 257 6.10 -9.65 2.91
N SER A 258 5.47 -10.76 3.26
CA SER A 258 4.02 -10.86 3.32
C SER A 258 3.53 -11.77 4.45
N TRP A 259 2.21 -11.83 4.64
CA TRP A 259 1.55 -12.75 5.57
C TRP A 259 1.80 -14.24 5.26
N ASP A 260 2.31 -14.58 4.08
CA ASP A 260 2.53 -15.97 3.63
C ASP A 260 4.01 -16.41 3.69
N ASP A 261 4.92 -15.50 4.06
CA ASP A 261 6.35 -15.81 4.18
C ASP A 261 6.66 -16.42 5.56
N LYS A 262 7.54 -17.43 5.59
CA LYS A 262 7.98 -18.17 6.79
C LYS A 262 9.43 -17.86 7.12
N GLY A 263 9.79 -17.88 8.40
CA GLY A 263 11.14 -17.54 8.89
C GLY A 263 11.46 -16.04 8.72
N CYS A 264 10.91 -15.42 7.68
CA CYS A 264 10.93 -14.00 7.40
C CYS A 264 12.33 -13.43 7.15
N GLY A 265 13.25 -14.23 6.59
CA GLY A 265 14.47 -13.71 5.97
C GLY A 265 14.15 -12.70 4.86
N VAL A 266 13.06 -12.92 4.12
CA VAL A 266 12.56 -12.01 3.07
C VAL A 266 11.77 -10.81 3.62
N CYS A 267 11.37 -10.85 4.90
CA CYS A 267 10.62 -9.76 5.54
C CYS A 267 11.53 -8.65 6.08
N ARG A 268 12.85 -8.84 6.05
CA ARG A 268 13.83 -7.82 6.42
C ARG A 268 13.74 -6.61 5.48
N PRO A 269 13.98 -5.38 5.96
CA PRO A 269 13.98 -4.22 5.10
C PRO A 269 15.02 -4.24 3.98
N ALA A 270 16.17 -4.91 4.16
CA ALA A 270 17.19 -5.04 3.12
C ALA A 270 16.77 -6.01 2.00
N ALA A 271 15.88 -6.96 2.26
CA ALA A 271 15.46 -7.96 1.29
C ALA A 271 14.79 -7.30 0.09
N ARG A 272 15.10 -7.82 -1.10
CA ARG A 272 14.67 -7.24 -2.37
C ARG A 272 14.01 -8.32 -3.20
N HIS A 273 12.84 -7.99 -3.74
CA HIS A 273 12.20 -8.84 -4.73
C HIS A 273 11.72 -7.96 -5.88
N SER A 274 11.52 -8.53 -7.07
CA SER A 274 10.92 -7.80 -8.18
C SER A 274 9.73 -8.55 -8.75
N ARG A 275 8.82 -7.80 -9.37
CA ARG A 275 7.60 -8.33 -9.98
C ARG A 275 7.31 -7.58 -11.28
N PRO A 276 6.72 -8.22 -12.31
CA PRO A 276 6.24 -7.52 -13.50
C PRO A 276 5.27 -6.41 -13.11
N ASP A 277 5.35 -5.25 -13.76
CA ASP A 277 4.57 -4.06 -13.39
C ASP A 277 3.07 -4.20 -13.58
N THR A 278 2.62 -5.22 -14.32
CA THR A 278 1.21 -5.56 -14.58
C THR A 278 0.66 -6.67 -13.68
N ILE A 279 1.48 -7.37 -12.88
CA ILE A 279 1.00 -8.49 -12.08
C ILE A 279 0.07 -7.99 -10.97
N LYS A 280 -1.02 -8.72 -10.73
CA LYS A 280 -1.91 -8.52 -9.57
C LYS A 280 -1.79 -9.73 -8.66
N HIS A 281 -1.46 -9.53 -7.39
CA HIS A 281 -1.18 -10.62 -6.45
C HIS A 281 -1.79 -10.34 -5.08
N ILE A 282 -2.29 -11.39 -4.42
CA ILE A 282 -2.85 -11.34 -3.06
C ILE A 282 -1.84 -10.97 -1.96
N LEU A 283 -0.55 -10.95 -2.30
CA LEU A 283 0.54 -10.68 -1.38
C LEU A 283 1.17 -9.31 -1.63
N VAL A 284 0.72 -8.56 -2.63
CA VAL A 284 1.34 -7.30 -3.03
C VAL A 284 0.33 -6.17 -2.95
N GLY A 285 0.62 -5.21 -2.07
CA GLY A 285 -0.06 -3.92 -1.95
C GLY A 285 0.93 -2.78 -2.17
N PHE A 286 0.68 -1.63 -1.54
CA PHE A 286 1.58 -0.49 -1.61
C PHE A 286 1.32 0.51 -0.48
N ARG A 287 2.30 1.40 -0.26
CA ARG A 287 2.17 2.64 0.48
C ARG A 287 2.70 3.81 -0.35
N LEU A 288 2.41 5.04 0.04
CA LEU A 288 2.84 6.24 -0.68
C LEU A 288 3.83 7.07 0.11
N ALA A 289 4.77 7.69 -0.59
CA ALA A 289 5.56 8.81 -0.12
C ALA A 289 4.90 10.13 -0.55
N ARG A 290 5.14 11.18 0.24
CA ARG A 290 4.72 12.56 -0.02
C ARG A 290 5.93 13.48 0.13
N GLU A 291 6.11 14.37 -0.84
CA GLU A 291 7.17 15.40 -0.74
C GLU A 291 6.84 16.41 0.36
N PRO A 292 7.85 16.97 1.06
CA PRO A 292 7.61 18.06 2.01
C PRO A 292 6.99 19.26 1.29
N SER A 293 5.96 19.87 1.90
CA SER A 293 5.34 21.11 1.43
C SER A 293 6.27 22.32 1.54
#